data_AF-A0A151T5G4-F1
#
_entry.id   AF-A0A151T5G4-F1
#
_cell.length_a   1.000
_cell.length_b   1.000
_cell.length_c   1.000
_cell.angle_alpha   90.00
_cell.angle_beta   90.00
_cell.angle_gamma   90.00
#
_symmetry.space_group_name_H-M   'P 1'
#
loop_
_entity.id
_entity.type
_entity.pdbx_description
1 polymer ?
#
loop_
_entity_poly.entity_id
_entity_poly.type
_entity_poly.pdbx_seq_one_letter_code
_entity_poly.pdbx_strand_id
1 'polypeptide(L)'
;NEKELFNLRHASLKNVIERIFGIFKSRFTIFKSAPPFLFKTQVELVLACAALHNFLRKECRYDEFLIEAVDEPSSSILPVNEDHTFEPIIQTKEQERKNINAWRTSITMDMWVNAI
;
A
#
# COMPACT_ATOMS: atom_id res chain seq x y z
N ASN A 1 14.18 7.78 -20.38
CA ASN A 1 13.77 6.38 -20.20
C ASN A 1 12.43 6.36 -19.48
N GLU A 2 11.34 6.13 -20.22
CA GLU A 2 9.95 6.22 -19.72
C GLU A 2 9.67 5.27 -18.54
N LYS A 3 10.18 4.04 -18.61
CA LYS A 3 9.99 3.01 -17.57
C LYS A 3 10.69 3.39 -16.27
N GLU A 4 11.88 3.97 -16.37
CA GLU A 4 12.65 4.42 -15.22
C GLU A 4 11.97 5.59 -14.51
N LEU A 5 11.45 6.57 -15.27
CA LEU A 5 10.67 7.67 -14.72
C LEU A 5 9.41 7.18 -14.00
N PHE A 6 8.65 6.26 -14.62
CA PHE A 6 7.48 5.65 -13.99
C PHE A 6 7.87 4.93 -12.69
N ASN A 7 8.90 4.08 -12.73
CA ASN A 7 9.34 3.32 -11.55
C ASN A 7 9.78 4.24 -10.42
N LEU A 8 10.53 5.31 -10.72
CA LEU A 8 10.97 6.29 -9.73
C LEU A 8 9.78 6.97 -9.05
N ARG A 9 8.82 7.48 -9.84
CA ARG A 9 7.65 8.18 -9.31
C ARG A 9 6.72 7.25 -8.53
N HIS A 10 6.50 6.04 -9.04
CA HIS A 10 5.72 5.01 -8.36
C HIS A 10 6.36 4.61 -7.02
N ALA A 11 7.68 4.36 -7.01
CA ALA A 11 8.41 4.03 -5.79
C ALA A 11 8.39 5.19 -4.78
N SER A 12 8.54 6.44 -5.24
CA SER A 12 8.45 7.63 -4.39
C SER A 12 7.08 7.77 -3.72
N LEU A 13 5.98 7.61 -4.48
CA LEU A 13 4.63 7.64 -3.94
C LEU A 13 4.37 6.49 -2.96
N LYS A 14 4.78 5.27 -3.34
CA LYS A 14 4.64 4.08 -2.49
C LYS A 14 5.36 4.27 -1.15
N ASN A 15 6.58 4.79 -1.17
CA ASN A 15 7.36 5.08 0.05
C ASN A 15 6.64 6.08 0.98
N VAL A 16 6.01 7.13 0.44
CA VAL A 16 5.22 8.08 1.24
C VAL A 16 4.02 7.37 1.90
N ILE A 17 3.30 6.55 1.15
CA ILE A 17 2.14 5.80 1.66
C ILE A 17 2.56 4.81 2.76
N GLU A 18 3.63 4.05 2.52
CA GLU A 18 4.16 3.08 3.49
C GLU A 18 4.61 3.75 4.78
N ARG A 19 5.26 4.92 4.68
CA ARG A 19 5.67 5.70 5.86
C ARG A 19 4.49 6.19 6.68
N ILE A 20 3.38 6.59 6.04
CA ILE A 20 2.14 6.96 6.75
C ILE A 20 1.57 5.75 7.50
N PHE A 21 1.49 4.60 6.85
CA PHE A 21 1.04 3.37 7.52
C PHE A 21 1.97 2.93 8.64
N GLY A 22 3.29 3.14 8.50
CA GLY A 22 4.26 2.90 9.58
C GLY A 22 3.97 3.74 10.82
N ILE A 23 3.69 5.04 10.64
CA ILE A 23 3.26 5.92 11.75
C ILE A 23 1.99 5.39 12.39
N PHE A 24 0.99 5.03 11.58
CA PHE A 24 -0.29 4.54 12.11
C PHE A 24 -0.15 3.23 12.89
N LYS A 25 0.66 2.29 12.41
CA LYS A 25 0.97 1.03 13.10
C LYS A 25 1.74 1.24 14.40
N SER A 26 2.69 2.18 14.42
CA SER A 26 3.42 2.56 15.62
C SER A 26 2.50 3.19 16.67
N ARG A 27 1.60 4.09 16.23
CA ARG A 27 0.75 4.89 17.13
C ARG A 27 -0.53 4.20 17.60
N PHE A 28 -1.22 3.51 16.70
CA PHE A 28 -2.52 2.92 16.97
C PHE A 28 -2.43 1.40 16.88
N THR A 29 -2.59 0.75 18.04
CA THR A 29 -2.52 -0.72 18.17
C THR A 29 -3.50 -1.47 17.27
N ILE A 30 -4.60 -0.84 16.89
CA ILE A 30 -5.61 -1.38 15.98
C ILE A 30 -5.07 -1.71 14.57
N PHE A 31 -3.94 -1.14 14.16
CA PHE A 31 -3.30 -1.46 12.88
C PHE A 31 -2.20 -2.53 12.99
N LYS A 32 -1.88 -3.02 14.21
CA LYS A 32 -0.87 -4.07 14.40
C LYS A 32 -1.36 -5.45 13.96
N SER A 33 -2.67 -5.65 13.89
CA SER A 33 -3.30 -6.86 13.37
C SER A 33 -4.35 -6.50 12.33
N ALA A 34 -4.74 -7.46 11.50
CA ALA A 34 -5.83 -7.29 10.55
C ALA A 34 -7.14 -6.99 11.31
N PRO A 35 -7.74 -5.80 11.15
CA PRO A 35 -8.96 -5.47 11.87
C PRO A 35 -10.10 -6.38 11.37
N PRO A 36 -10.89 -7.03 12.24
CA PRO A 36 -12.00 -7.89 11.84
C PRO A 36 -13.24 -7.08 11.42
N PHE A 37 -13.02 -5.98 10.69
CA PHE A 37 -14.06 -5.05 10.27
C PHE A 37 -14.27 -5.13 8.76
N LEU A 38 -15.50 -4.82 8.32
CA LEU A 38 -15.82 -4.66 6.90
C LEU A 38 -14.98 -3.53 6.29
N PHE A 39 -14.73 -3.61 4.98
CA PHE A 39 -13.90 -2.63 4.26
C PHE A 39 -14.35 -1.18 4.51
N LYS A 40 -15.66 -0.92 4.51
CA LYS A 40 -16.20 0.42 4.82
C LYS A 40 -15.72 0.94 6.18
N THR A 41 -15.80 0.10 7.21
CA THR A 41 -15.36 0.44 8.57
C THR A 41 -13.84 0.59 8.65
N GLN A 42 -13.06 -0.18 7.89
CA GLN A 42 -11.61 0.00 7.81
C GLN A 42 -11.25 1.39 7.24
N VAL A 43 -11.98 1.86 6.22
CA VAL A 43 -11.80 3.22 5.66
C VAL A 43 -12.14 4.30 6.71
N GLU A 44 -13.26 4.15 7.40
CA GLU A 44 -13.66 5.08 8.48
C GLU A 44 -12.62 5.11 9.61
N LEU A 45 -12.04 3.97 9.96
CA LEU A 45 -10.99 3.87 10.96
C LEU A 45 -9.72 4.64 10.57
N VAL A 46 -9.26 4.49 9.32
CA VAL A 46 -8.10 5.22 8.79
C VAL A 46 -8.34 6.74 8.87
N LEU A 47 -9.54 7.20 8.51
CA LEU A 47 -9.92 8.61 8.59
C LEU A 47 -9.95 9.12 10.04
N ALA A 48 -10.55 8.35 10.96
CA ALA A 48 -10.62 8.69 12.37
C ALA A 48 -9.21 8.79 13.00
N CYS A 49 -8.33 7.83 12.71
CA CYS A 49 -6.94 7.84 13.17
C CYS A 49 -6.14 9.01 12.58
N ALA A 50 -6.37 9.38 11.32
CA ALA A 50 -5.76 10.56 10.71
C ALA A 50 -6.20 11.86 11.41
N ALA A 51 -7.50 12.02 11.65
CA ALA A 51 -8.05 13.18 12.35
C ALA A 51 -7.49 13.28 13.79
N LEU A 52 -7.47 12.16 14.51
CA LEU A 52 -6.92 12.10 15.87
C LEU A 52 -5.43 12.41 15.91
N HIS A 53 -4.65 11.85 14.99
CA HIS A 53 -3.22 12.13 14.87
C HIS A 53 -2.96 13.62 14.62
N ASN A 54 -3.72 14.23 13.70
CA ASN A 54 -3.59 15.65 13.40
C ASN A 54 -3.96 16.54 14.58
N PHE A 55 -5.02 16.18 15.32
CA PHE A 55 -5.44 16.88 16.53
C PHE A 55 -4.36 16.82 17.62
N LEU A 56 -3.86 15.62 17.93
CA LEU A 56 -2.83 15.43 18.94
C LEU A 56 -1.53 16.15 18.57
N ARG A 57 -1.12 16.12 17.30
CA ARG A 57 0.04 16.87 16.81
C ARG A 57 -0.10 18.39 16.98
N LYS A 58 -1.33 18.91 16.89
CA LYS A 58 -1.60 20.35 17.04
C LYS A 58 -1.59 20.78 18.51
N GLU A 59 -2.25 20.01 19.37
CA GLU A 59 -2.53 20.39 20.75
C GLU A 59 -1.48 19.86 21.76
N CYS A 60 -0.91 18.69 21.54
CA CYS A 60 0.11 18.09 22.42
C CYS A 60 1.53 18.33 21.88
N ARG A 61 2.18 19.40 22.37
CA ARG A 61 3.56 19.77 21.99
C ARG A 61 4.64 18.74 22.36
N TYR A 62 4.34 17.83 23.28
CA TYR A 62 5.23 16.74 23.72
C TYR A 62 4.88 15.38 23.10
N ASP A 63 4.03 15.37 22.07
CA ASP A 63 3.60 14.17 21.36
C ASP A 63 4.69 13.65 20.40
N GLU A 64 5.91 13.50 20.90
CA GLU A 64 7.07 13.03 20.15
C GLU A 64 7.05 11.51 20.11
N PHE A 65 6.27 10.93 19.20
CA PHE A 65 6.38 9.49 18.98
C PHE A 65 7.56 9.22 18.09
N LEU A 66 8.43 8.39 18.64
CA LEU A 66 9.49 7.74 17.91
C LEU A 66 8.87 6.83 16.85
N ILE A 67 9.12 7.16 15.60
CA ILE A 67 8.92 6.21 14.51
C ILE A 67 10.07 5.22 14.67
N GLU A 68 9.86 4.13 15.41
CA GLU A 68 10.78 3.01 15.34
C GLU A 68 10.89 2.61 13.87
N ALA A 69 12.11 2.56 13.35
CA ALA A 69 12.39 2.06 12.02
C ALA A 69 12.01 0.58 12.02
N VAL A 70 10.79 0.29 11.57
CA VAL A 70 10.34 -1.09 11.40
C VAL A 70 11.01 -1.61 10.13
N ASP A 71 12.26 -2.05 10.27
CA ASP A 71 12.89 -2.92 9.29
C ASP A 71 12.22 -4.30 9.38
N GLU A 72 10.99 -4.41 8.87
CA GLU A 72 10.36 -5.72 8.70
C GLU A 72 10.68 -6.24 7.29
N PRO A 73 11.41 -7.36 7.15
CA PRO A 73 11.46 -8.06 5.89
C PRO A 73 10.07 -8.68 5.65
N SER A 74 9.23 -8.02 4.86
CA SER A 74 8.00 -8.60 4.33
C SER A 74 8.33 -9.79 3.44
N SER A 75 8.44 -10.98 4.04
CA SER A 75 8.45 -12.25 3.33
C SER A 75 7.43 -13.17 3.99
N SER A 76 6.16 -12.98 3.64
CA SER A 76 5.11 -13.95 3.87
C SER A 76 4.72 -14.57 2.54
N ILE A 77 5.53 -15.53 2.08
CA ILE A 77 5.07 -16.54 1.13
C ILE A 77 4.31 -17.57 1.96
N LEU A 78 2.98 -17.59 1.84
CA LEU A 78 2.19 -18.70 2.38
C LEU A 78 2.35 -19.91 1.44
N PRO A 79 2.61 -21.12 1.97
CA PRO A 79 2.61 -22.32 1.15
C PRO A 79 1.16 -22.65 0.76
N VAL A 80 0.89 -22.60 -0.54
CA VAL A 80 -0.35 -23.12 -1.13
C VAL A 80 -0.19 -24.64 -1.17
N ASN A 81 -0.97 -25.34 -0.36
CA ASN A 81 -1.07 -26.79 -0.41
C ASN A 81 -1.75 -27.20 -1.73
N GLU A 82 -1.09 -28.10 -2.46
CA GLU A 82 -1.62 -28.81 -3.62
C GLU A 82 -2.67 -29.83 -3.16
N ASP A 83 -3.88 -29.79 -3.72
CA ASP A 83 -4.44 -30.88 -4.55
C ASP A 83 -5.86 -30.51 -5.02
N HIS A 84 -6.23 -31.06 -6.19
CA HIS A 84 -7.50 -30.98 -6.92
C HIS A 84 -7.50 -30.08 -8.17
N THR A 85 -6.98 -30.67 -9.24
CA THR A 85 -7.31 -30.50 -10.67
C THR A 85 -8.58 -29.71 -10.95
N PHE A 86 -8.47 -28.56 -11.64
CA PHE A 86 -9.34 -28.14 -12.76
C PHE A 86 -8.70 -26.90 -13.43
N GLU A 87 -8.23 -27.05 -14.67
CA GLU A 87 -7.82 -25.96 -15.56
C GLU A 87 -9.07 -25.22 -16.08
N PRO A 88 -9.43 -24.08 -15.47
CA PRO A 88 -9.72 -22.86 -16.24
C PRO A 88 -9.19 -21.55 -15.59
N ILE A 89 -8.43 -21.61 -14.49
CA ILE A 89 -8.04 -20.43 -13.70
C ILE A 89 -6.79 -19.71 -14.25
N ILE A 90 -5.90 -20.43 -14.95
CA ILE A 90 -4.61 -19.89 -15.43
C ILE A 90 -4.80 -18.84 -16.52
N GLN A 91 -5.74 -19.08 -17.45
CA GLN A 91 -6.01 -18.20 -18.59
C GLN A 91 -6.55 -16.83 -18.14
N THR A 92 -7.41 -16.82 -17.12
CA THR A 92 -7.95 -15.59 -16.51
C THR A 92 -6.85 -14.76 -15.84
N LYS A 93 -5.92 -15.41 -15.11
CA LYS A 93 -4.78 -14.71 -14.47
C LYS A 93 -3.82 -14.09 -15.48
N GLU A 94 -3.54 -14.77 -16.59
CA GLU A 94 -2.70 -14.17 -17.65
C GLU A 94 -3.38 -12.98 -18.31
N GLN A 95 -4.68 -13.08 -18.55
CA GLN A 95 -5.45 -11.98 -19.11
C GLN A 95 -5.48 -10.77 -18.16
N GLU A 96 -5.67 -10.99 -16.86
CA GLU A 96 -5.58 -9.94 -15.84
C GLU A 96 -4.20 -9.28 -15.81
N ARG A 97 -3.11 -10.08 -15.88
CA ARG A 97 -1.74 -9.52 -15.95
C ARG A 97 -1.55 -8.67 -17.20
N LYS A 98 -2.03 -9.14 -18.36
CA LYS A 98 -1.99 -8.37 -19.61
C LYS A 98 -2.74 -7.05 -19.47
N ASN A 99 -3.93 -7.06 -18.86
CA ASN A 99 -4.73 -5.87 -18.62
C ASN A 99 -4.01 -4.88 -17.68
N ILE A 100 -3.45 -5.36 -16.57
CA ILE A 100 -2.68 -4.53 -15.62
C ILE A 100 -1.43 -3.94 -16.29
N ASN A 101 -0.71 -4.74 -17.08
CA ASN A 101 0.48 -4.27 -17.81
C ASN A 101 0.13 -3.21 -18.86
N ALA A 102 -0.98 -3.39 -19.58
CA ALA A 102 -1.47 -2.41 -20.55
C ALA A 102 -1.85 -1.09 -19.84
N TRP A 103 -2.57 -1.17 -18.73
CA TRP A 103 -2.91 0.00 -17.92
C TRP A 103 -1.66 0.72 -17.39
N ARG A 104 -0.66 0.00 -16.86
CA ARG A 104 0.63 0.57 -16.44
C ARG A 104 1.38 1.26 -17.58
N THR A 105 1.34 0.68 -18.78
CA THR A 105 1.96 1.26 -19.98
C THR A 105 1.28 2.57 -20.36
N SER A 106 -0.05 2.62 -20.29
CA SER A 106 -0.82 3.86 -20.53
C SER A 106 -0.40 4.98 -19.58
N ILE A 107 -0.26 4.68 -18.28
CA ILE A 107 0.20 5.67 -17.29
C ILE A 107 1.64 6.10 -17.58
N THR A 108 2.51 5.14 -17.92
CA THR A 108 3.91 5.43 -18.24
C THR A 108 4.03 6.42 -19.40
N MET A 109 3.23 6.22 -20.44
CA MET A 109 3.20 7.09 -21.61
C MET A 109 2.70 8.50 -21.26
N ASP A 110 1.58 8.61 -20.53
CA ASP A 110 1.03 9.90 -20.10
C ASP A 110 2.02 10.67 -19.20
N MET A 111 2.65 9.99 -18.25
CA MET A 111 3.67 10.58 -17.38
C MET A 111 4.90 11.06 -18.15
N TRP A 112 5.28 10.36 -19.22
CA TRP A 112 6.42 10.73 -20.05
C TRP A 112 6.11 11.96 -20.92
N VAL A 113 4.92 12.00 -21.54
CA VAL A 113 4.46 13.15 -22.33
C VAL A 113 4.38 14.41 -21.47
N ASN A 114 3.86 14.32 -20.24
CA ASN A 114 3.76 15.47 -19.34
C ASN A 114 5.11 15.93 -18.74
N ALA A 115 6.17 15.14 -18.89
CA ALA A 115 7.50 15.45 -18.36
C ALA A 115 8.45 16.10 -19.39
N ILE A 116 8.04 16.15 -20.66
CA ILE A 116 8.75 16.79 -21.78
C ILE A 116 8.04 18.11 -22.10
#